data_AF-A0A803L492-F1
#
_entry.id   AF-A0A803L492-F1
#
_cell.length_a   1.000
_cell.length_b   1.000
_cell.length_c   1.000
_cell.angle_alpha   90.00
_cell.angle_beta   90.00
_cell.angle_gamma   90.00
#
_symmetry.space_group_name_H-M   'P 1'
#
loop_
_entity.id
_entity.type
_entity.pdbx_description
1 polymer ?
#
loop_
_entity_poly.entity_id
_entity_poly.type
_entity_poly.pdbx_seq_one_letter_code
_entity_poly.pdbx_strand_id
1 'polypeptide(L)'
;MAAAKDNKRNPEPVMICLSIPCSSSWKSVQCFALEFYRPAALLIQKITNTEFGIGELGGKLATMDMMLATVALVLWLSRDLVEAAPPMAKPGCPDKCGNVTIPYPFGIGSRCYYSEWYEITCNTSIPVLTKFNFQVLKISLKSPEVTINASMAVNCNGQATTWTSANLGGSPYSFSSIYNDFAPINCVGTSFFNVGDKVVARCGSVCNSKIRGNSTSQKSICLSGLPYPLSVYSVNITLTNGTCSYVLLANRDFLNYLLLSNPQHSLLSLVSSGSHIPVNLDWKYFYLPDQSSNDSGSGNCYMHQANGDYTCSCLQRQGGNPYLPNGCQESPRCASCKGDCYITSDDYMDARCFITKKSRNLLGVVLGLSIGVGSLLVSVGCYWLWQILKRRKKIKLRAKNFKQNGGLLLQRQMCYNDCVVEKTKVFTVSELEVATDNFNENRILG
;
A
#
# COMPACT_ATOMS: atom_id res chain seq x y z
N MET A 1 -34.48 -8.61 -21.43
CA MET A 1 -33.30 -7.90 -21.98
C MET A 1 -32.10 -8.79 -21.74
N ALA A 2 -31.41 -9.17 -22.81
CA ALA A 2 -30.49 -10.30 -22.84
C ALA A 2 -29.19 -10.04 -22.06
N ALA A 3 -28.76 -11.06 -21.31
CA ALA A 3 -27.48 -11.12 -20.62
C ALA A 3 -26.33 -11.25 -21.63
N ALA A 4 -25.39 -10.30 -21.61
CA ALA A 4 -24.13 -10.42 -22.31
C ALA A 4 -23.24 -11.42 -21.54
N LYS A 5 -23.19 -12.65 -22.06
CA LYS A 5 -22.24 -13.70 -21.66
C LYS A 5 -20.86 -13.27 -22.14
N ASP A 6 -20.03 -12.74 -21.25
CA ASP A 6 -18.63 -12.44 -21.55
C ASP A 6 -17.86 -13.76 -21.69
N ASN A 7 -17.59 -14.11 -22.94
CA ASN A 7 -16.93 -15.34 -23.32
C ASN A 7 -15.43 -15.19 -23.04
N LYS A 8 -14.94 -15.74 -21.92
CA LYS A 8 -13.51 -15.93 -21.64
C LYS A 8 -12.90 -16.80 -22.74
N ARG A 9 -12.47 -16.18 -23.84
CA ARG A 9 -11.71 -16.82 -24.90
C ARG A 9 -10.26 -16.90 -24.41
N ASN A 10 -9.79 -18.13 -24.15
CA ASN A 10 -8.40 -18.42 -23.79
C ASN A 10 -7.45 -17.74 -24.81
N PRO A 11 -6.34 -17.11 -24.39
CA PRO A 11 -5.40 -16.51 -25.33
C PRO A 11 -4.75 -17.61 -26.17
N GLU A 12 -4.85 -17.52 -27.50
CA GLU A 12 -4.07 -18.37 -28.40
C GLU A 12 -2.62 -17.87 -28.42
N PRO A 13 -1.62 -18.76 -28.30
CA PRO A 13 -0.21 -18.38 -28.34
C PRO A 13 0.16 -17.85 -29.72
N VAL A 14 0.70 -16.63 -29.78
CA VAL A 14 1.24 -16.06 -31.01
C VAL A 14 2.70 -16.49 -31.14
N MET A 15 3.01 -17.33 -32.14
CA MET A 15 4.39 -17.70 -32.48
C MET A 15 5.09 -16.54 -33.19
N ILE A 16 6.19 -16.07 -32.61
CA ILE A 16 7.07 -15.07 -33.23
C ILE A 16 8.36 -15.78 -33.63
N CYS A 17 8.60 -15.91 -34.94
CA CYS A 17 9.85 -16.42 -35.49
C CYS A 17 10.67 -15.24 -36.00
N LEU A 18 11.80 -14.94 -35.34
CA LEU A 18 12.72 -13.90 -35.77
C LEU A 18 13.75 -14.49 -36.73
N SER A 19 13.70 -14.12 -38.00
CA SER A 19 14.75 -14.43 -38.97
C SER A 19 15.76 -13.28 -39.03
N ILE A 20 16.98 -13.51 -38.55
CA ILE A 20 18.09 -12.56 -38.66
C ILE A 20 18.80 -12.82 -40.00
N PRO A 21 18.85 -11.87 -40.94
CA PRO A 21 19.59 -12.06 -42.18
C PRO A 21 21.09 -11.87 -41.91
N CYS A 22 21.78 -12.96 -41.60
CA CYS A 22 23.24 -12.99 -41.57
C CYS A 22 23.77 -13.50 -42.91
N SER A 23 24.70 -12.74 -43.50
CA SER A 23 25.35 -13.06 -44.77
C SER A 23 26.06 -14.40 -44.72
N SER A 24 25.72 -15.26 -45.68
CA SER A 24 26.37 -16.51 -46.10
C SER A 24 26.47 -17.64 -45.08
N SER A 25 25.53 -18.58 -45.23
CA SER A 25 25.56 -20.01 -44.85
C SER A 25 25.00 -20.36 -43.45
N TRP A 26 23.93 -21.18 -43.48
CA TRP A 26 23.12 -21.79 -42.40
C TRP A 26 22.09 -20.90 -41.69
N LYS A 27 20.80 -21.16 -41.99
CA LYS A 27 19.63 -20.60 -41.28
C LYS A 27 19.37 -21.44 -40.02
N SER A 28 19.45 -20.82 -38.85
CA SER A 28 18.79 -21.32 -37.63
C SER A 28 17.61 -20.41 -37.35
N VAL A 29 16.39 -20.95 -37.40
CA VAL A 29 15.16 -20.25 -37.02
C VAL A 29 14.88 -20.64 -35.58
N GLN A 30 15.00 -19.70 -34.64
CA GLN A 30 14.51 -19.86 -33.28
C GLN A 30 13.15 -19.17 -33.17
N CYS A 31 12.10 -19.94 -32.92
CA CYS A 31 10.78 -19.42 -32.61
C CYS A 31 10.58 -19.45 -31.10
N PHE A 32 10.15 -18.33 -30.53
CA PHE A 32 9.76 -18.23 -29.11
C PHE A 32 8.26 -18.02 -29.04
N ALA A 33 7.58 -18.80 -28.19
CA ALA A 33 6.18 -18.59 -27.86
C ALA A 33 6.11 -17.66 -26.63
N LEU A 34 5.51 -16.48 -26.78
CA LEU A 34 5.24 -15.56 -25.68
C LEU A 34 3.75 -15.19 -25.71
N GLU A 35 3.05 -15.39 -24.61
CA GLU A 35 1.63 -15.04 -24.47
C GLU A 35 1.48 -13.54 -24.17
N PHE A 36 0.85 -12.80 -25.07
CA PHE A 36 0.55 -11.38 -24.91
C PHE A 36 -0.96 -11.11 -24.98
N TYR A 37 -1.43 -10.10 -24.25
CA TYR A 37 -2.81 -9.61 -24.34
C TYR A 37 -3.07 -8.95 -25.71
N ARG A 38 -4.27 -9.19 -26.28
CA ARG A 38 -4.69 -8.82 -27.66
C ARG A 38 -4.33 -7.42 -28.17
N PRO A 39 -4.39 -6.32 -27.39
CA PRO A 39 -4.01 -5.00 -27.91
C PRO A 39 -2.49 -4.84 -28.12
N ALA A 40 -1.65 -5.59 -27.40
CA ALA A 40 -0.18 -5.53 -27.54
C ALA A 40 0.32 -6.24 -28.81
N ALA A 41 -0.34 -7.33 -29.23
CA ALA A 41 0.03 -8.09 -30.42
C ALA A 41 -0.20 -7.31 -31.73
N LEU A 42 -1.28 -6.54 -31.80
CA LEU A 42 -1.64 -5.73 -32.98
C LEU A 42 -0.68 -4.57 -33.24
N LEU A 43 -0.07 -3.99 -32.20
CA LEU A 43 0.88 -2.87 -32.35
C LEU A 43 2.26 -3.36 -32.80
N ILE A 44 2.72 -4.51 -32.27
CA ILE A 44 4.00 -5.12 -32.65
C ILE A 44 3.97 -5.57 -34.12
N GLN A 45 2.85 -6.14 -34.58
CA GLN A 45 2.67 -6.52 -36.00
C GLN A 45 2.69 -5.31 -36.95
N LYS A 46 2.27 -4.13 -36.46
CA LYS A 46 2.34 -2.87 -37.21
C LYS A 46 3.76 -2.32 -37.30
N ILE A 47 4.56 -2.49 -36.25
CA ILE A 47 5.95 -2.03 -36.18
C ILE A 47 6.87 -2.91 -37.07
N THR A 48 6.61 -4.22 -37.16
CA THR A 48 7.42 -5.15 -37.97
C THR A 48 7.21 -5.01 -39.48
N ASN A 49 6.08 -4.44 -39.93
CA ASN A 49 5.71 -4.37 -41.36
C ASN A 49 6.09 -3.04 -42.04
N THR A 50 6.69 -2.09 -41.33
CA THR A 50 7.18 -0.83 -41.90
C THR A 50 8.60 -0.97 -42.43
N GLU A 51 8.74 -1.23 -43.73
CA GLU A 51 10.03 -1.09 -44.44
C GLU A 51 10.47 0.39 -44.45
N PHE A 52 11.49 0.73 -43.68
CA PHE A 52 12.06 2.08 -43.65
C PHE A 52 13.28 2.15 -44.58
N GLY A 53 13.12 2.80 -45.74
CA GLY A 53 14.22 3.09 -46.66
C GLY A 53 15.21 4.08 -46.06
N ILE A 54 16.46 3.66 -45.84
CA ILE A 54 17.45 4.43 -45.07
C ILE A 54 18.31 5.31 -45.98
N GLY A 55 18.01 6.60 -46.01
CA GLY A 55 18.96 7.68 -46.33
C GLY A 55 19.68 8.20 -45.07
N GLU A 56 20.83 8.85 -45.23
CA GLU A 56 21.81 9.19 -44.16
C GLU A 56 21.28 10.13 -43.04
N LEU A 57 20.13 10.78 -43.24
CA LEU A 57 19.40 11.54 -42.21
C LEU A 57 18.47 10.67 -41.33
N GLY A 58 17.98 9.55 -41.86
CA GLY A 58 16.99 8.69 -41.19
C GLY A 58 17.56 7.90 -40.01
N GLY A 59 18.87 7.66 -39.98
CA GLY A 59 19.52 6.89 -38.90
C GLY A 59 19.59 7.61 -37.55
N LYS A 60 19.71 8.95 -37.54
CA LYS A 60 19.71 9.73 -36.29
C LYS A 60 18.28 9.96 -35.76
N LEU A 61 17.32 10.15 -36.66
CA LEU A 61 15.91 10.33 -36.29
C LEU A 61 15.34 9.04 -35.69
N ALA A 62 15.61 7.89 -36.32
CA ALA A 62 15.19 6.58 -35.82
C ALA A 62 15.74 6.25 -34.42
N THR A 63 16.96 6.70 -34.08
CA THR A 63 17.52 6.49 -32.73
C THR A 63 16.87 7.36 -31.66
N MET A 64 16.45 8.59 -31.99
CA MET A 64 15.74 9.46 -31.05
C MET A 64 14.29 9.00 -30.85
N ASP A 65 13.61 8.61 -31.92
CA ASP A 65 12.23 8.08 -31.85
C ASP A 65 12.17 6.76 -31.07
N MET A 66 13.19 5.90 -31.22
CA MET A 66 13.29 4.67 -30.44
C MET A 66 13.56 4.93 -28.95
N MET A 67 14.34 5.97 -28.61
CA MET A 67 14.51 6.39 -27.20
C MET A 67 13.24 7.03 -26.61
N LEU A 68 12.51 7.82 -27.39
CA LEU A 68 11.23 8.39 -26.94
C LEU A 68 10.18 7.30 -26.70
N ALA A 69 10.13 6.29 -27.58
CA ALA A 69 9.23 5.16 -27.46
C ALA A 69 9.54 4.30 -26.22
N THR A 70 10.83 4.10 -25.87
CA THR A 70 11.19 3.37 -24.65
C THR A 70 10.88 4.17 -23.38
N VAL A 71 11.11 5.49 -23.37
CA VAL A 71 10.72 6.35 -22.25
C VAL A 71 9.21 6.39 -22.09
N ALA A 72 8.44 6.49 -23.18
CA ALA A 72 6.98 6.45 -23.13
C ALA A 72 6.46 5.10 -22.62
N LEU A 73 7.10 3.98 -23.01
CA LEU A 73 6.77 2.64 -22.51
C LEU A 73 7.07 2.50 -21.01
N VAL A 74 8.22 3.01 -20.55
CA VAL A 74 8.59 3.01 -19.13
C VAL A 74 7.61 3.86 -18.31
N LEU A 75 7.20 5.02 -18.81
CA LEU A 75 6.21 5.90 -18.17
C LEU A 75 4.78 5.31 -18.18
N TRP A 76 4.45 4.48 -19.18
CA TRP A 76 3.18 3.74 -19.22
C TRP A 76 3.18 2.57 -18.23
N LEU A 77 4.31 1.87 -18.08
CA LEU A 77 4.45 0.76 -17.14
C LEU A 77 4.56 1.22 -15.67
N SER A 78 4.85 2.50 -15.42
CA SER A 78 4.95 3.08 -14.07
C SER A 78 3.66 3.73 -13.56
N ARG A 79 2.50 3.49 -14.20
CA ARG A 79 1.22 3.96 -13.66
C ARG A 79 0.79 3.04 -12.53
N ASP A 80 1.05 3.46 -11.29
CA ASP A 80 0.44 2.85 -10.12
C ASP A 80 -1.09 3.00 -10.22
N LEU A 81 -1.80 1.88 -10.26
CA LEU A 81 -3.25 1.87 -10.08
C LEU A 81 -3.53 2.27 -8.64
N VAL A 82 -4.07 3.47 -8.43
CA VAL A 82 -4.59 3.88 -7.13
C VAL A 82 -5.88 3.10 -6.91
N GLU A 83 -5.75 1.96 -6.23
CA GLU A 83 -6.90 1.15 -5.82
C GLU A 83 -7.65 1.90 -4.71
N ALA A 84 -8.95 2.09 -4.91
CA ALA A 84 -9.81 2.75 -3.95
C ALA A 84 -9.88 1.92 -2.66
N ALA A 85 -9.90 2.57 -1.50
CA ALA A 85 -10.03 1.88 -0.22
C ALA A 85 -11.34 1.04 -0.18
N PRO A 86 -11.32 -0.13 0.48
CA PRO A 86 -12.49 -0.98 0.58
C PRO A 86 -13.63 -0.26 1.31
N PRO A 87 -14.90 -0.59 0.98
CA PRO A 87 -16.04 0.04 1.63
C PRO A 87 -16.10 -0.32 3.12
N MET A 88 -16.17 0.68 3.98
CA MET A 88 -16.36 0.49 5.44
C MET A 88 -17.82 0.54 5.86
N ALA A 89 -18.64 1.33 5.16
CA ALA A 89 -20.08 1.43 5.38
C ALA A 89 -20.87 0.84 4.20
N LYS A 90 -22.18 0.63 4.38
CA LYS A 90 -23.06 0.25 3.28
C LYS A 90 -23.02 1.28 2.15
N PRO A 91 -23.18 0.89 0.87
CA PRO A 91 -23.23 1.82 -0.24
C PRO A 91 -24.27 2.93 -0.02
N GLY A 92 -23.85 4.19 -0.15
CA GLY A 92 -24.69 5.37 0.08
C GLY A 92 -24.80 5.82 1.54
N CYS A 93 -24.12 5.15 2.47
CA CYS A 93 -24.08 5.52 3.89
C CYS A 93 -22.77 6.26 4.25
N PRO A 94 -22.82 7.23 5.17
CA PRO A 94 -21.62 7.85 5.70
C PRO A 94 -20.76 6.83 6.45
N ASP A 95 -19.47 6.82 6.15
CA ASP A 95 -18.46 5.94 6.77
C ASP A 95 -17.63 6.65 7.85
N LYS A 96 -17.87 7.94 8.10
CA LYS A 96 -17.17 8.74 9.10
C LYS A 96 -18.08 9.73 9.82
N CYS A 97 -17.74 10.00 11.07
CA CYS A 97 -18.27 11.11 11.87
C CYS A 97 -17.12 11.76 12.64
N GLY A 98 -16.78 13.01 12.30
CA GLY A 98 -15.58 13.64 12.82
C GLY A 98 -14.32 12.83 12.46
N ASN A 99 -13.58 12.39 13.47
CA ASN A 99 -12.36 11.58 13.30
C ASN A 99 -12.60 10.07 13.50
N VAL A 100 -13.85 9.64 13.64
CA VAL A 100 -14.20 8.24 13.90
C VAL A 100 -14.76 7.60 12.64
N THR A 101 -14.14 6.51 12.21
CA THR A 101 -14.67 5.64 11.16
C THR A 101 -15.88 4.87 11.70
N ILE A 102 -16.98 4.86 10.96
CA ILE A 102 -18.25 4.21 11.30
C ILE A 102 -18.46 3.01 10.35
N PRO A 103 -17.96 1.83 10.72
CA PRO A 103 -18.09 0.65 9.88
C PRO A 103 -19.43 -0.06 10.10
N TYR A 104 -19.97 -0.67 9.06
CA TYR A 104 -21.07 -1.64 9.21
C TYR A 104 -20.62 -2.78 10.16
N PRO A 105 -21.43 -3.24 11.14
CA PRO A 105 -22.88 -3.08 11.31
C PRO A 105 -23.35 -1.73 11.87
N PHE A 106 -22.44 -0.86 12.29
CA PHE A 106 -22.76 0.51 12.72
C PHE A 106 -23.06 1.39 11.51
N GLY A 107 -23.93 2.39 11.72
CA GLY A 107 -24.30 3.26 10.62
C GLY A 107 -25.04 4.51 11.06
N ILE A 108 -24.95 5.55 10.22
CA ILE A 108 -25.59 6.85 10.41
C ILE A 108 -26.76 6.96 9.44
N GLY A 109 -27.93 7.24 9.98
CA GLY A 109 -29.15 7.42 9.18
C GLY A 109 -29.88 6.13 8.84
N SER A 110 -31.07 6.29 8.28
CA SER A 110 -31.99 5.19 8.00
C SER A 110 -31.36 4.17 7.05
N ARG A 111 -31.50 2.87 7.37
CA ARG A 111 -31.03 1.71 6.59
C ARG A 111 -29.50 1.52 6.53
N CYS A 112 -28.72 2.33 7.25
CA CYS A 112 -27.26 2.26 7.25
C CYS A 112 -26.67 1.33 8.32
N TYR A 113 -27.41 1.05 9.38
CA TYR A 113 -27.01 0.14 10.46
C TYR A 113 -27.72 -1.22 10.33
N TYR A 114 -27.23 -2.22 11.05
CA TYR A 114 -27.82 -3.56 11.08
C TYR A 114 -29.13 -3.62 11.88
N SER A 115 -29.13 -3.07 13.09
CA SER A 115 -30.31 -2.93 13.95
C SER A 115 -30.21 -1.66 14.76
N GLU A 116 -31.29 -1.24 15.42
CA GLU A 116 -31.32 0.00 16.20
C GLU A 116 -30.24 0.06 17.31
N TRP A 117 -29.72 -1.10 17.73
CA TRP A 117 -28.60 -1.17 18.68
C TRP A 117 -27.28 -0.66 18.09
N TYR A 118 -27.15 -0.57 16.77
CA TYR A 118 -25.95 -0.14 16.04
C TYR A 118 -26.10 1.24 15.41
N GLU A 119 -27.20 1.94 15.70
CA GLU A 119 -27.43 3.28 15.19
C GLU A 119 -26.46 4.29 15.83
N ILE A 120 -25.70 4.97 14.99
CA ILE A 120 -24.86 6.09 15.38
C ILE A 120 -25.52 7.40 14.94
N THR A 121 -25.71 8.30 15.89
CA THR A 121 -26.07 9.69 15.61
C THR A 121 -24.80 10.53 15.56
N CYS A 122 -24.71 11.43 14.58
CA CYS A 122 -23.55 12.29 14.39
C CYS A 122 -23.99 13.75 14.46
N ASN A 123 -24.14 14.28 15.67
CA ASN A 123 -24.42 15.70 15.85
C ASN A 123 -23.09 16.46 15.97
N THR A 124 -22.86 17.48 15.13
CA THR A 124 -21.66 18.33 15.21
C THR A 124 -20.34 17.54 15.24
N SER A 125 -20.21 16.48 14.41
CA SER A 125 -19.02 15.62 14.30
C SER A 125 -18.69 14.77 15.55
N ILE A 126 -19.61 14.66 16.51
CA ILE A 126 -19.48 13.80 17.67
C ILE A 126 -20.37 12.57 17.46
N PRO A 127 -19.80 11.37 17.30
CA PRO A 127 -20.59 10.15 17.13
C PRO A 127 -21.12 9.68 18.49
N VAL A 128 -22.42 9.35 18.52
CA VAL A 128 -23.12 8.87 19.71
C VAL A 128 -23.83 7.57 19.38
N LEU A 129 -23.60 6.55 20.21
CA LEU A 129 -24.33 5.30 20.19
C LEU A 129 -25.73 5.53 20.76
N THR A 130 -26.71 5.59 19.88
CA THR A 130 -28.00 6.26 20.11
C THR A 130 -28.80 5.65 21.26
N LYS A 131 -28.85 4.32 21.36
CA LYS A 131 -29.62 3.63 22.42
C LYS A 131 -29.13 3.90 23.84
N PHE A 132 -27.85 4.17 24.02
CA PHE A 132 -27.24 4.40 25.34
C PHE A 132 -26.83 5.86 25.58
N ASN A 133 -26.89 6.69 24.54
CA ASN A 133 -26.35 8.05 24.56
C ASN A 133 -24.86 8.08 24.94
N PHE A 134 -24.09 7.10 24.46
CA PHE A 134 -22.64 7.05 24.68
C PHE A 134 -21.90 7.69 23.53
N GLN A 135 -21.01 8.64 23.82
CA GLN A 135 -20.08 9.14 22.83
C GLN A 135 -19.09 8.03 22.44
N VAL A 136 -18.97 7.78 21.14
CA VAL A 136 -18.06 6.79 20.57
C VAL A 136 -16.71 7.44 20.31
N LEU A 137 -15.64 6.79 20.75
CA LEU A 137 -14.26 7.24 20.53
C LEU A 137 -13.60 6.45 19.41
N LYS A 138 -13.89 5.15 19.31
CA LYS A 138 -13.35 4.25 18.29
C LYS A 138 -14.24 3.03 18.13
N ILE A 139 -14.35 2.52 16.91
CA ILE A 139 -14.96 1.21 16.61
C ILE A 139 -13.87 0.35 15.94
N SER A 140 -13.71 -0.88 16.42
CA SER A 140 -12.79 -1.87 15.86
C SER A 140 -13.60 -3.06 15.34
N LEU A 141 -13.21 -3.57 14.17
CA LEU A 141 -13.79 -4.78 13.59
C LEU A 141 -12.90 -5.99 13.87
N LYS A 142 -11.58 -5.78 13.89
CA LYS A 142 -10.60 -6.84 14.13
C LYS A 142 -10.65 -7.39 15.56
N SER A 143 -10.75 -6.50 16.53
CA SER A 143 -11.23 -6.80 17.88
C SER A 143 -12.68 -6.33 17.90
N PRO A 144 -13.70 -7.19 18.07
CA PRO A 144 -15.11 -6.77 18.04
C PRO A 144 -15.47 -5.95 19.28
N GLU A 145 -14.95 -4.72 19.31
CA GLU A 145 -15.06 -3.77 20.42
C GLU A 145 -15.44 -2.35 19.94
N VAL A 146 -16.14 -1.63 20.81
CA VAL A 146 -16.42 -0.20 20.68
C VAL A 146 -15.85 0.50 21.90
N THR A 147 -14.95 1.45 21.69
CA THR A 147 -14.47 2.33 22.76
C THR A 147 -15.41 3.52 22.89
N ILE A 148 -16.03 3.65 24.06
CA ILE A 148 -16.93 4.75 24.41
C ILE A 148 -16.30 5.68 25.45
N ASN A 149 -16.84 6.88 25.57
CA ASN A 149 -16.62 7.74 26.72
C ASN A 149 -17.65 7.41 27.81
N ALA A 150 -17.19 6.95 28.98
CA ALA A 150 -18.05 6.58 30.09
C ALA A 150 -17.91 7.52 31.28
N SER A 151 -18.98 7.63 32.07
CA SER A 151 -18.96 8.35 33.35
C SER A 151 -18.28 7.53 34.45
N MET A 152 -17.86 8.22 35.50
CA MET A 152 -17.21 7.63 36.67
C MET A 152 -18.06 7.81 37.94
N ALA A 153 -17.83 6.95 38.93
CA ALA A 153 -18.39 7.11 40.26
C ALA A 153 -17.55 8.12 41.06
N VAL A 154 -18.22 9.10 41.68
CA VAL A 154 -17.59 10.16 42.47
C VAL A 154 -18.23 10.23 43.85
N ASN A 155 -17.40 10.31 44.89
CA ASN A 155 -17.85 10.52 46.25
C ASN A 155 -16.97 11.56 46.96
N CYS A 156 -17.55 12.72 47.25
CA CYS A 156 -16.89 13.81 47.98
C CYS A 156 -17.44 14.03 49.39
N ASN A 157 -18.52 13.33 49.75
CA ASN A 157 -19.33 13.70 50.91
C ASN A 157 -18.99 12.90 52.17
N GLY A 158 -18.02 11.97 52.11
CA GLY A 158 -17.65 11.14 53.25
C GLY A 158 -18.64 10.04 53.62
N GLN A 159 -19.81 10.01 52.98
CA GLN A 159 -20.86 9.00 53.21
C GLN A 159 -20.73 7.85 52.23
N ALA A 160 -21.21 6.66 52.59
CA ALA A 160 -21.21 5.54 51.66
C ALA A 160 -22.12 5.84 50.46
N THR A 161 -21.61 5.66 49.23
CA THR A 161 -22.36 5.91 47.99
C THR A 161 -22.28 4.70 47.08
N THR A 162 -23.43 4.31 46.52
CA THR A 162 -23.49 3.29 45.47
C THR A 162 -23.80 3.95 44.13
N TRP A 163 -22.97 3.67 43.13
CA TRP A 163 -23.15 4.11 41.75
C TRP A 163 -23.39 2.89 40.87
N THR A 164 -24.30 2.98 39.90
CA THR A 164 -24.61 1.87 38.98
C THR A 164 -24.36 2.32 37.55
N SER A 165 -23.75 1.44 36.75
CA SER A 165 -23.51 1.69 35.33
C SER A 165 -24.82 1.73 34.53
N ALA A 166 -24.75 2.17 33.28
CA ALA A 166 -25.84 1.91 32.33
C ALA A 166 -26.06 0.39 32.22
N ASN A 167 -27.31 0.00 31.99
CA ASN A 167 -27.69 -1.39 31.80
C ASN A 167 -27.62 -1.76 30.31
N LEU A 168 -26.65 -2.60 29.94
CA LEU A 168 -26.48 -3.14 28.59
C LEU A 168 -27.25 -4.47 28.39
N GLY A 169 -28.00 -4.93 29.40
CA GLY A 169 -28.75 -6.17 29.36
C GLY A 169 -29.75 -6.20 28.21
N GLY A 170 -29.83 -7.34 27.51
CA GLY A 170 -30.68 -7.51 26.33
C GLY A 170 -30.16 -6.84 25.05
N SER A 171 -29.05 -6.10 25.13
CA SER A 171 -28.36 -5.53 23.97
C SER A 171 -27.24 -6.46 23.49
N PRO A 172 -26.67 -6.23 22.29
CA PRO A 172 -25.52 -6.97 21.80
C PRO A 172 -24.19 -6.57 22.48
N TYR A 173 -24.21 -5.69 23.50
CA TYR A 173 -23.01 -5.15 24.11
C TYR A 173 -22.76 -5.67 25.53
N SER A 174 -21.49 -5.74 25.91
CA SER A 174 -21.05 -5.98 27.29
C SER A 174 -19.77 -5.22 27.60
N PHE A 175 -19.59 -4.76 28.83
CA PHE A 175 -18.32 -4.23 29.30
C PHE A 175 -17.23 -5.29 29.16
N SER A 176 -16.20 -4.99 28.38
CA SER A 176 -15.16 -5.96 28.06
C SER A 176 -14.33 -6.31 29.28
N SER A 177 -14.19 -7.60 29.58
CA SER A 177 -13.31 -8.07 30.66
C SER A 177 -11.85 -8.18 30.26
N ILE A 178 -11.56 -8.13 28.96
CA ILE A 178 -10.21 -8.25 28.43
C ILE A 178 -9.51 -6.89 28.46
N TYR A 179 -10.24 -5.85 28.04
CA TYR A 179 -9.67 -4.52 27.78
C TYR A 179 -9.87 -3.52 28.92
N ASN A 180 -10.80 -3.75 29.84
CA ASN A 180 -11.05 -2.82 30.93
C ASN A 180 -10.55 -3.31 32.28
N ASP A 181 -10.03 -2.39 33.07
CA ASP A 181 -9.75 -2.57 34.48
C ASP A 181 -10.53 -1.55 35.32
N PHE A 182 -10.92 -2.01 36.51
CA PHE A 182 -11.51 -1.20 37.56
C PHE A 182 -10.40 -0.55 38.39
N ALA A 183 -10.51 0.77 38.59
CA ALA A 183 -9.49 1.60 39.22
C ALA A 183 -10.10 2.61 40.22
N PRO A 184 -10.00 2.37 41.54
CA PRO A 184 -10.20 3.40 42.55
C PRO A 184 -9.03 4.38 42.61
N ILE A 185 -9.35 5.66 42.51
CA ILE A 185 -8.42 6.78 42.44
C ILE A 185 -8.72 7.75 43.59
N ASN A 186 -7.66 8.21 44.24
CA ASN A 186 -7.70 9.19 45.32
C ASN A 186 -8.36 8.71 46.64
N CYS A 187 -7.53 8.13 47.52
CA CYS A 187 -7.82 7.84 48.93
C CYS A 187 -9.21 7.22 49.19
N VAL A 188 -9.58 6.24 48.37
CA VAL A 188 -10.94 5.65 48.33
C VAL A 188 -11.23 4.77 49.55
N GLY A 189 -10.21 4.44 50.35
CA GLY A 189 -10.34 3.57 51.52
C GLY A 189 -10.64 2.13 51.12
N THR A 190 -11.90 1.85 50.77
CA THR A 190 -12.32 0.62 50.11
C THR A 190 -13.44 0.91 49.12
N SER A 191 -13.32 0.33 47.93
CA SER A 191 -14.40 0.23 46.94
C SER A 191 -14.71 -1.23 46.66
N PHE A 192 -16.00 -1.52 46.49
CA PHE A 192 -16.53 -2.82 46.10
C PHE A 192 -17.12 -2.71 44.71
N PHE A 193 -16.74 -3.63 43.85
CA PHE A 193 -17.30 -3.78 42.52
C PHE A 193 -18.25 -4.97 42.54
N ASN A 194 -19.52 -4.69 42.28
CA ASN A 194 -20.61 -5.64 42.44
C ASN A 194 -21.28 -5.93 41.11
N VAL A 195 -21.71 -7.17 40.94
CA VAL A 195 -22.56 -7.64 39.83
C VAL A 195 -23.82 -8.22 40.46
N GLY A 196 -24.93 -7.50 40.33
CA GLY A 196 -26.10 -7.72 41.19
C GLY A 196 -25.72 -7.58 42.66
N ASP A 197 -26.08 -8.57 43.48
CA ASP A 197 -25.79 -8.58 44.93
C ASP A 197 -24.43 -9.21 45.28
N LYS A 198 -23.65 -9.65 44.28
CA LYS A 198 -22.36 -10.32 44.50
C LYS A 198 -21.20 -9.34 44.34
N VAL A 199 -20.33 -9.28 45.35
CA VAL A 199 -19.03 -8.61 45.24
C VAL A 199 -18.12 -9.47 44.38
N VAL A 200 -17.66 -8.95 43.24
CA VAL A 200 -16.75 -9.67 42.34
C VAL A 200 -15.32 -9.16 42.43
N ALA A 201 -15.13 -7.91 42.86
CA ALA A 201 -13.81 -7.37 43.17
C ALA A 201 -13.88 -6.37 44.34
N ARG A 202 -12.77 -6.29 45.08
CA ARG A 202 -12.57 -5.31 46.15
C ARG A 202 -11.22 -4.66 45.95
N CYS A 203 -11.19 -3.34 45.94
CA CYS A 203 -10.00 -2.58 45.63
C CYS A 203 -10.01 -1.29 46.45
N GLY A 204 -8.86 -0.90 47.01
CA GLY A 204 -8.77 0.26 47.89
C GLY A 204 -7.44 0.96 47.73
N SER A 205 -7.41 2.24 48.04
CA SER A 205 -6.19 3.04 48.08
C SER A 205 -6.09 3.72 49.45
N VAL A 206 -4.89 3.68 50.03
CA VAL A 206 -4.60 4.26 51.34
C VAL A 206 -3.65 5.43 51.14
N CYS A 207 -3.99 6.57 51.73
CA CYS A 207 -3.16 7.77 51.72
C CYS A 207 -2.64 8.06 53.12
N ASN A 208 -1.32 8.11 53.29
CA ASN A 208 -0.70 8.50 54.55
C ASN A 208 -0.13 9.92 54.45
N SER A 209 -0.68 10.85 55.23
CA SER A 209 -0.25 12.26 55.25
C SER A 209 1.04 12.51 56.06
N LYS A 210 1.60 11.50 56.75
CA LYS A 210 2.77 11.66 57.64
C LYS A 210 4.13 11.33 57.01
N ILE A 211 4.18 10.90 55.75
CA ILE A 211 5.46 10.58 55.07
C ILE A 211 5.99 11.87 54.42
N ARG A 212 6.78 12.62 55.17
CA ARG A 212 7.44 13.87 54.76
C ARG A 212 8.69 13.53 53.93
N GLY A 213 8.48 13.10 52.69
CA GLY A 213 9.53 12.94 51.68
C GLY A 213 9.02 13.55 50.38
N ASN A 214 9.85 14.32 49.70
CA ASN A 214 9.53 15.04 48.46
C ASN A 214 9.36 14.10 47.25
N SER A 215 8.92 12.87 47.49
CA SER A 215 8.62 11.87 46.49
C SER A 215 7.10 11.79 46.35
N THR A 216 6.62 12.11 45.15
CA THR A 216 5.25 11.88 44.65
C THR A 216 4.88 10.39 44.58
N SER A 217 5.42 9.58 45.48
CA SER A 217 5.65 8.14 45.30
C SER A 217 5.00 7.32 46.39
N GLN A 218 3.69 7.48 46.60
CA GLN A 218 2.87 6.48 47.31
C GLN A 218 1.36 6.66 47.04
N LYS A 219 0.96 6.87 45.78
CA LYS A 219 -0.42 6.57 45.35
C LYS A 219 -0.46 5.09 45.01
N SER A 220 -0.84 4.23 45.96
CA SER A 220 -1.17 2.83 45.62
C SER A 220 -2.47 2.82 44.83
N ILE A 221 -2.36 2.89 43.51
CA ILE A 221 -3.48 2.64 42.62
C ILE A 221 -3.66 1.13 42.57
N CYS A 222 -4.78 0.66 43.08
CA CYS A 222 -5.19 -0.71 42.95
C CYS A 222 -5.91 -0.83 41.59
N LEU A 223 -5.50 -1.80 40.77
CA LEU A 223 -6.16 -2.15 39.51
C LEU A 223 -6.72 -3.55 39.64
N SER A 224 -7.94 -3.76 39.18
CA SER A 224 -8.58 -5.08 39.18
C SER A 224 -9.30 -5.31 37.85
N GLY A 225 -8.93 -6.37 37.14
CA GLY A 225 -9.62 -6.78 35.92
C GLY A 225 -11.01 -7.34 36.21
N LEU A 226 -11.90 -7.30 35.22
CA LEU A 226 -13.21 -7.93 35.34
C LEU A 226 -13.08 -9.46 35.17
N PRO A 227 -13.82 -10.27 35.94
CA PRO A 227 -13.73 -11.73 35.84
C PRO A 227 -14.36 -12.29 34.55
N TYR A 228 -15.35 -11.60 33.97
CA TYR A 228 -16.06 -11.95 32.75
C TYR A 228 -16.78 -10.72 32.19
N PRO A 229 -17.25 -10.72 30.93
CA PRO A 229 -17.96 -9.58 30.35
C PRO A 229 -19.27 -9.29 31.09
N LEU A 230 -19.55 -8.02 31.35
CA LEU A 230 -20.68 -7.59 32.20
C LEU A 230 -21.70 -6.77 31.42
N SER A 231 -22.99 -6.99 31.69
CA SER A 231 -24.06 -6.14 31.16
C SER A 231 -24.33 -4.92 32.04
N VAL A 232 -24.12 -5.06 33.35
CA VAL A 232 -24.32 -4.01 34.35
C VAL A 232 -23.38 -4.26 35.53
N TYR A 233 -22.91 -3.20 36.16
CA TYR A 233 -22.14 -3.28 37.39
C TYR A 233 -22.49 -2.13 38.33
N SER A 234 -22.24 -2.32 39.62
CA SER A 234 -22.32 -1.24 40.60
C SER A 234 -21.03 -1.13 41.41
N VAL A 235 -20.76 0.08 41.85
CA VAL A 235 -19.60 0.44 42.65
C VAL A 235 -20.09 1.00 43.97
N ASN A 236 -19.71 0.37 45.07
CA ASN A 236 -19.98 0.87 46.41
C ASN A 236 -18.68 1.44 47.02
N ILE A 237 -18.70 2.71 47.40
CA ILE A 237 -17.59 3.44 48.02
C ILE A 237 -17.95 3.66 49.48
N THR A 238 -17.22 3.07 50.43
CA THR A 238 -17.65 3.03 51.84
C THR A 238 -17.09 4.12 52.75
N LEU A 239 -15.87 4.62 52.53
CA LEU A 239 -15.29 5.65 53.41
C LEU A 239 -14.17 6.44 52.73
N THR A 240 -14.29 7.77 52.72
CA THR A 240 -13.28 8.68 52.14
C THR A 240 -12.60 9.51 53.24
N ASN A 241 -11.27 9.67 53.17
CA ASN A 241 -10.52 10.51 54.12
C ASN A 241 -10.60 12.00 53.74
N GLY A 242 -11.78 12.61 53.82
CA GLY A 242 -11.99 14.06 53.66
C GLY A 242 -11.64 14.66 52.28
N THR A 243 -11.40 13.83 51.26
CA THR A 243 -11.12 14.23 49.87
C THR A 243 -12.03 13.46 48.91
N CYS A 244 -12.32 14.02 47.74
CA CYS A 244 -13.13 13.35 46.73
C CYS A 244 -12.48 12.06 46.23
N SER A 245 -13.18 10.95 46.37
CA SER A 245 -12.79 9.64 45.84
C SER A 245 -13.47 9.39 44.51
N TYR A 246 -12.69 8.84 43.58
CA TYR A 246 -13.12 8.57 42.22
C TYR A 246 -12.95 7.09 41.94
N VAL A 247 -13.93 6.48 41.31
CA VAL A 247 -13.84 5.09 40.92
C VAL A 247 -14.35 4.94 39.51
N LEU A 248 -13.49 4.42 38.64
CA LEU A 248 -13.78 4.29 37.22
C LEU A 248 -13.45 2.90 36.72
N LEU A 249 -14.21 2.48 35.71
CA LEU A 249 -13.84 1.42 34.80
C LEU A 249 -13.20 2.11 33.60
N ALA A 250 -12.03 1.65 33.15
CA ALA A 250 -11.37 2.22 31.99
C ALA A 250 -10.53 1.21 31.24
N ASN A 251 -10.23 1.53 29.99
CA ASN A 251 -9.28 0.82 29.17
C ASN A 251 -7.94 0.66 29.91
N ARG A 252 -7.42 -0.57 29.94
CA ARG A 252 -6.17 -0.94 30.63
C ARG A 252 -4.96 -0.19 30.09
N ASP A 253 -4.86 -0.01 28.78
CA ASP A 253 -3.73 0.69 28.17
C ASP A 253 -3.75 2.18 28.52
N PHE A 254 -4.94 2.78 28.56
CA PHE A 254 -5.13 4.15 29.05
C PHE A 254 -4.68 4.29 30.52
N LEU A 255 -5.08 3.35 31.39
CA LEU A 255 -4.65 3.34 32.80
C LEU A 255 -3.13 3.15 32.93
N ASN A 256 -2.54 2.20 32.19
CA ASN A 256 -1.11 1.93 32.20
C ASN A 256 -0.30 3.12 31.69
N TYR A 257 -0.73 3.76 30.61
CA TYR A 257 -0.09 4.97 30.08
C TYR A 257 -0.02 6.06 31.16
N LEU A 258 -1.12 6.30 31.87
CA LEU A 258 -1.19 7.30 32.93
C LEU A 258 -0.37 6.94 34.17
N LEU A 259 -0.14 5.65 34.44
CA LEU A 259 0.75 5.18 35.51
C LEU A 259 2.24 5.33 35.15
N LEU A 260 2.59 5.24 33.86
CA LEU A 260 3.96 5.30 33.37
C LEU A 260 4.44 6.73 33.05
N SER A 261 3.53 7.66 32.72
CA SER A 261 3.87 9.06 32.47
C SER A 261 4.17 9.84 33.76
N ASN A 262 5.33 10.51 33.80
CA ASN A 262 5.84 11.38 34.88
C ASN A 262 4.75 12.37 35.42
N PRO A 263 4.73 12.70 36.73
CA PRO A 263 3.52 13.06 37.50
C PRO A 263 3.04 14.52 37.34
N GLN A 264 3.36 15.22 36.24
CA GLN A 264 2.87 16.59 36.04
C GLN A 264 1.37 16.64 35.69
N HIS A 265 0.82 15.60 35.04
CA HIS A 265 -0.61 15.40 34.89
C HIS A 265 -1.06 14.25 35.79
N SER A 266 -1.34 14.54 37.05
CA SER A 266 -1.86 13.50 37.94
C SER A 266 -3.17 12.93 37.37
N LEU A 267 -3.36 11.61 37.38
CA LEU A 267 -4.63 10.94 37.05
C LEU A 267 -5.84 11.63 37.71
N LEU A 268 -5.65 12.15 38.93
CA LEU A 268 -6.59 12.98 39.66
C LEU A 268 -6.98 14.29 38.94
N SER A 269 -6.04 15.00 38.30
CA SER A 269 -6.32 16.23 37.54
C SER A 269 -7.13 15.97 36.26
N LEU A 270 -6.88 14.85 35.59
CA LEU A 270 -7.64 14.43 34.40
C LEU A 270 -9.07 14.04 34.78
N VAL A 271 -9.20 13.27 35.87
CA VAL A 271 -10.48 12.82 36.41
C VAL A 271 -11.28 14.00 36.98
N SER A 272 -10.68 14.87 37.79
CA SER A 272 -11.36 16.03 38.39
C SER A 272 -11.75 17.12 37.40
N SER A 273 -11.10 17.19 36.23
CA SER A 273 -11.50 18.11 35.14
C SER A 273 -12.66 17.59 34.29
N GLY A 274 -13.19 16.39 34.59
CA GLY A 274 -14.30 15.80 33.82
C GLY A 274 -13.87 15.31 32.44
N SER A 275 -12.62 14.90 32.30
CA SER A 275 -12.09 14.41 31.02
C SER A 275 -12.73 13.09 30.58
N HIS A 276 -12.65 12.81 29.28
CA HIS A 276 -13.24 11.64 28.65
C HIS A 276 -12.53 10.35 29.12
N ILE A 277 -13.26 9.38 29.65
CA ILE A 277 -12.72 8.11 30.14
C ILE A 277 -13.03 7.02 29.12
N PRO A 278 -12.01 6.48 28.41
CA PRO A 278 -12.23 5.43 27.43
C PRO A 278 -12.59 4.11 28.11
N VAL A 279 -13.72 3.53 27.72
CA VAL A 279 -14.17 2.19 28.14
C VAL A 279 -14.50 1.36 26.91
N ASN A 280 -14.04 0.12 26.88
CA ASN A 280 -14.27 -0.80 25.76
C ASN A 280 -15.51 -1.66 26.02
N LEU A 281 -16.45 -1.66 25.08
CA LEU A 281 -17.57 -2.57 25.05
C LEU A 281 -17.29 -3.66 24.01
N ASP A 282 -17.40 -4.92 24.38
CA ASP A 282 -17.50 -6.00 23.39
C ASP A 282 -18.87 -5.89 22.71
N TRP A 283 -18.94 -6.20 21.41
CA TRP A 283 -20.21 -6.24 20.68
C TRP A 283 -20.38 -7.54 19.90
N LYS A 284 -21.63 -7.99 19.75
CA LYS A 284 -21.99 -9.29 19.16
C LYS A 284 -22.93 -9.16 17.98
N TYR A 285 -22.62 -9.80 16.87
CA TYR A 285 -23.47 -9.82 15.67
C TYR A 285 -24.23 -11.14 15.57
N PHE A 286 -25.55 -11.16 15.40
CA PHE A 286 -26.36 -12.38 15.58
C PHE A 286 -26.95 -13.01 14.30
N TYR A 287 -26.66 -12.49 13.10
CA TYR A 287 -27.37 -12.91 11.88
C TYR A 287 -26.44 -13.20 10.71
N LEU A 288 -26.49 -14.42 10.16
CA LEU A 288 -26.17 -14.70 8.76
C LEU A 288 -26.89 -15.96 8.24
N PRO A 289 -28.00 -15.82 7.50
CA PRO A 289 -28.42 -16.78 6.48
C PRO A 289 -28.60 -16.06 5.14
N ASP A 290 -27.51 -15.98 4.36
CA ASP A 290 -27.43 -16.41 2.95
C ASP A 290 -25.99 -16.19 2.44
N GLN A 291 -25.11 -17.17 2.70
CA GLN A 291 -23.91 -17.41 1.89
C GLN A 291 -23.83 -18.90 1.56
N SER A 292 -24.93 -19.46 1.06
CA SER A 292 -24.87 -20.64 0.20
C SER A 292 -24.67 -20.19 -1.25
N SER A 293 -23.48 -19.70 -1.56
CA SER A 293 -22.98 -19.77 -2.93
C SER A 293 -21.48 -19.67 -2.90
N ASN A 294 -20.83 -20.61 -3.56
CA ASN A 294 -19.42 -20.66 -3.91
C ASN A 294 -19.00 -19.43 -4.75
N ASP A 295 -19.10 -18.22 -4.20
CA ASP A 295 -18.50 -17.03 -4.76
C ASP A 295 -17.32 -16.66 -3.88
N SER A 296 -16.16 -16.81 -4.49
CA SER A 296 -14.86 -16.42 -3.97
C SER A 296 -14.85 -14.95 -3.51
N GLY A 297 -14.95 -14.75 -2.21
CA GLY A 297 -14.38 -13.58 -1.52
C GLY A 297 -15.39 -12.67 -0.83
N SER A 298 -15.40 -12.69 0.51
CA SER A 298 -15.52 -11.45 1.28
C SER A 298 -15.03 -11.54 2.73
N GLY A 299 -14.81 -12.72 3.31
CA GLY A 299 -14.24 -12.86 4.66
C GLY A 299 -14.60 -14.20 5.31
N ASN A 300 -13.87 -14.60 6.34
CA ASN A 300 -14.19 -15.76 7.16
C ASN A 300 -15.10 -15.34 8.32
N CYS A 301 -16.36 -15.76 8.27
CA CYS A 301 -17.32 -15.64 9.35
C CYS A 301 -17.50 -17.00 10.04
N TYR A 302 -17.45 -17.02 11.36
CA TYR A 302 -17.75 -18.21 12.14
C TYR A 302 -18.78 -17.89 13.22
N MET A 303 -19.69 -18.83 13.43
CA MET A 303 -20.70 -18.75 14.48
C MET A 303 -20.15 -19.38 15.77
N HIS A 304 -20.29 -18.68 16.89
CA HIS A 304 -19.97 -19.20 18.20
C HIS A 304 -21.18 -19.97 18.75
N GLN A 305 -21.09 -21.30 18.75
CA GLN A 305 -22.21 -22.21 19.05
C GLN A 305 -22.84 -21.99 20.44
N ALA A 306 -22.09 -21.49 21.42
CA ALA A 306 -22.59 -21.26 22.78
C ALA A 306 -23.60 -20.11 22.88
N ASN A 307 -23.43 -19.06 22.06
CA ASN A 307 -24.17 -17.80 22.22
C ASN A 307 -24.90 -17.36 20.93
N GLY A 308 -24.66 -18.03 19.79
CA GLY A 308 -25.29 -17.73 18.51
C GLY A 308 -24.78 -16.45 17.84
N ASP A 309 -23.70 -15.85 18.34
CA ASP A 309 -23.05 -14.69 17.72
C ASP A 309 -22.05 -15.11 16.63
N TYR A 310 -21.82 -14.20 15.69
CA TYR A 310 -20.99 -14.36 14.51
C TYR A 310 -19.83 -13.36 14.59
N THR A 311 -18.62 -13.86 14.40
CA THR A 311 -17.44 -13.03 14.24
C THR A 311 -16.92 -13.20 12.83
N CYS A 312 -16.77 -12.09 12.11
CA CYS A 312 -16.28 -12.07 10.75
C CYS A 312 -14.91 -11.39 10.71
N SER A 313 -14.02 -11.92 9.88
CA SER A 313 -12.67 -11.38 9.70
C SER A 313 -12.24 -11.49 8.25
N CYS A 314 -11.47 -10.51 7.76
CA CYS A 314 -10.85 -10.63 6.45
C CYS A 314 -9.77 -11.73 6.47
N LEU A 315 -9.54 -12.35 5.31
CA LEU A 315 -8.46 -13.31 5.15
C LEU A 315 -7.08 -12.63 5.30
N GLN A 316 -6.05 -13.45 5.49
CA GLN A 316 -4.67 -12.95 5.51
C GLN A 316 -4.39 -12.13 4.24
N ARG A 317 -3.70 -10.99 4.40
CA ARG A 317 -3.39 -10.01 3.34
C ARG A 317 -4.58 -9.15 2.87
N GLN A 318 -5.80 -9.39 3.37
CA GLN A 318 -6.99 -8.60 3.06
C GLN A 318 -7.45 -7.73 4.24
N GLY A 319 -7.95 -6.54 3.94
CA GLY A 319 -8.51 -5.60 4.92
C GLY A 319 -9.80 -4.96 4.40
N GLY A 320 -10.48 -4.25 5.28
CA GLY A 320 -11.80 -3.67 5.03
C GLY A 320 -12.85 -4.25 5.97
N ASN A 321 -14.11 -4.26 5.53
CA ASN A 321 -15.23 -4.67 6.36
C ASN A 321 -15.75 -6.06 5.99
N PRO A 322 -15.52 -7.10 6.81
CA PRO A 322 -15.94 -8.46 6.51
C PRO A 322 -17.46 -8.69 6.64
N TYR A 323 -18.20 -7.73 7.19
CA TYR A 323 -19.67 -7.79 7.31
C TYR A 323 -20.40 -7.23 6.08
N LEU A 324 -19.67 -6.70 5.10
CA LEU A 324 -20.21 -6.23 3.81
C LEU A 324 -19.89 -7.23 2.69
N PRO A 325 -20.76 -7.33 1.66
CA PRO A 325 -20.43 -8.09 0.45
C PRO A 325 -19.28 -7.40 -0.30
N ASN A 326 -18.26 -8.17 -0.69
CA ASN A 326 -17.01 -7.68 -1.28
C ASN A 326 -16.29 -6.61 -0.43
N GLY A 327 -16.49 -6.63 0.89
CA GLY A 327 -15.94 -5.65 1.82
C GLY A 327 -14.49 -5.91 2.22
N CYS A 328 -13.98 -7.12 2.05
CA CYS A 328 -12.55 -7.41 2.20
C CYS A 328 -11.84 -7.39 0.85
N GLN A 329 -10.78 -6.60 0.76
CA GLN A 329 -9.95 -6.46 -0.44
C GLN A 329 -8.48 -6.63 -0.08
N GLU A 330 -7.66 -7.07 -1.04
CA GLU A 330 -6.21 -7.17 -0.83
C GLU A 330 -5.64 -5.76 -0.58
N SER A 331 -4.82 -5.60 0.46
CA SER A 331 -4.16 -4.31 0.71
C SER A 331 -3.05 -4.10 -0.31
N PRO A 332 -2.90 -2.91 -0.94
CA PRO A 332 -1.82 -2.63 -1.88
C PRO A 332 -0.44 -2.78 -1.24
N ARG A 333 -0.34 -2.52 0.08
CA ARG A 333 0.89 -2.77 0.85
C ARG A 333 1.22 -4.26 0.95
N CYS A 334 0.20 -5.11 1.00
CA CYS A 334 0.37 -6.56 0.97
C CYS A 334 0.55 -7.11 -0.45
N ALA A 335 -0.01 -6.48 -1.49
CA ALA A 335 0.23 -6.85 -2.88
C ALA A 335 1.72 -6.74 -3.24
N SER A 336 2.39 -5.73 -2.68
CA SER A 336 3.84 -5.52 -2.84
C SER A 336 4.71 -6.43 -1.95
N CYS A 337 4.14 -7.15 -1.00
CA CYS A 337 4.86 -7.98 -0.04
C CYS A 337 5.15 -9.38 -0.61
N LYS A 338 6.42 -9.77 -0.64
CA LYS A 338 6.89 -11.09 -1.14
C LYS A 338 6.90 -12.20 -0.08
N GLY A 339 6.28 -11.97 1.07
CA GLY A 339 6.24 -12.90 2.20
C GLY A 339 4.92 -12.82 2.94
N ASP A 340 4.89 -13.24 4.21
CA ASP A 340 3.67 -13.21 5.00
C ASP A 340 3.30 -11.77 5.34
N CYS A 341 2.12 -11.34 4.94
CA CYS A 341 1.62 -9.99 5.20
C CYS A 341 0.42 -10.03 6.14
N TYR A 342 0.47 -9.22 7.20
CA TYR A 342 -0.59 -9.11 8.19
C TYR A 342 -1.03 -7.66 8.31
N ILE A 343 -2.31 -7.41 8.11
CA ILE A 343 -2.89 -6.07 8.28
C ILE A 343 -3.04 -5.79 9.78
N THR A 344 -2.52 -4.65 10.20
CA THR A 344 -2.39 -4.28 11.62
C THR A 344 -3.49 -3.37 12.10
N SER A 345 -4.11 -2.57 11.22
CA SER A 345 -5.22 -1.67 11.55
C SER A 345 -6.48 -1.98 10.76
N ASP A 346 -7.63 -1.52 11.27
CA ASP A 346 -8.90 -1.56 10.55
C ASP A 346 -8.88 -0.63 9.32
N ASP A 347 -7.99 0.38 9.29
CA ASP A 347 -7.90 1.40 8.25
C ASP A 347 -7.31 0.91 6.91
N TYR A 348 -7.17 -0.41 6.70
CA TYR A 348 -6.69 -1.09 5.47
C TYR A 348 -5.24 -0.78 5.04
N MET A 349 -4.74 0.39 5.44
CA MET A 349 -3.48 0.96 5.01
C MET A 349 -2.32 0.51 5.88
N ASP A 350 -2.50 0.03 7.10
CA ASP A 350 -1.37 -0.43 7.93
C ASP A 350 -1.17 -1.94 7.83
N ALA A 351 0.01 -2.36 7.37
CA ALA A 351 0.33 -3.77 7.14
C ALA A 351 1.79 -4.07 7.47
N ARG A 352 2.02 -5.20 8.14
CA ARG A 352 3.35 -5.76 8.43
C ARG A 352 3.69 -6.86 7.44
N CYS A 353 4.80 -6.68 6.73
CA CYS A 353 5.35 -7.65 5.78
C CYS A 353 6.54 -8.38 6.40
N PHE A 354 6.42 -9.70 6.58
CA PHE A 354 7.50 -10.57 7.02
C PHE A 354 8.07 -11.31 5.81
N ILE A 355 9.24 -10.87 5.36
CA ILE A 355 9.97 -11.56 4.31
C ILE A 355 10.73 -12.69 4.96
N THR A 356 10.25 -13.93 4.81
CA THR A 356 11.10 -15.09 5.03
C THR A 356 12.26 -14.97 4.04
N LYS A 357 13.49 -15.03 4.56
CA LYS A 357 14.71 -14.80 3.78
C LYS A 357 14.94 -15.98 2.82
N LYS A 358 14.12 -16.07 1.76
CA LYS A 358 14.34 -17.02 0.67
C LYS A 358 15.65 -16.60 0.01
N SER A 359 16.62 -17.51 -0.03
CA SER A 359 17.90 -17.29 -0.70
C SER A 359 17.60 -16.76 -2.10
N ARG A 360 17.95 -15.50 -2.35
CA ARG A 360 17.79 -14.94 -3.69
C ARG A 360 18.69 -15.74 -4.60
N ASN A 361 18.12 -16.35 -5.63
CA ASN A 361 18.89 -16.87 -6.76
C ASN A 361 19.57 -15.69 -7.46
N LEU A 362 20.70 -15.24 -6.88
CA LEU A 362 21.59 -14.19 -7.37
C LEU A 362 21.93 -14.41 -8.85
N LEU A 363 21.94 -15.68 -9.27
CA LEU A 363 22.12 -16.14 -10.64
C LEU A 363 21.18 -15.44 -11.64
N GLY A 364 19.89 -15.26 -11.33
CA GLY A 364 18.94 -14.67 -12.27
C GLY A 364 19.17 -13.18 -12.52
N VAL A 365 19.54 -12.43 -11.47
CA VAL A 365 19.86 -11.00 -11.57
C VAL A 365 21.19 -10.79 -12.31
N VAL A 366 22.18 -11.64 -12.04
CA VAL A 366 23.48 -11.63 -12.74
C VAL A 366 23.31 -11.96 -14.22
N LEU A 367 22.46 -12.95 -14.56
CA LEU A 367 22.15 -13.31 -15.95
C LEU A 367 21.41 -12.19 -16.69
N GLY A 368 20.46 -11.50 -16.04
CA GLY A 368 19.74 -10.39 -16.66
C GLY A 368 20.64 -9.19 -16.96
N LEU A 369 21.51 -8.82 -16.00
CA LEU A 369 22.46 -7.71 -16.18
C LEU A 369 23.54 -8.03 -17.22
N SER A 370 24.03 -9.27 -17.26
CA SER A 370 25.06 -9.67 -18.23
C SER A 370 24.53 -9.70 -19.66
N ILE A 371 23.28 -10.12 -19.88
CA ILE A 371 22.64 -10.10 -21.21
C ILE A 371 22.40 -8.66 -21.67
N GLY A 372 21.94 -7.77 -20.78
CA GLY A 372 21.70 -6.37 -21.09
C GLY A 372 22.98 -5.62 -21.49
N VAL A 373 24.03 -5.74 -20.68
CA VAL A 373 25.33 -5.10 -20.96
C VAL A 373 26.00 -5.75 -22.18
N GLY A 374 25.92 -7.08 -22.32
CA GLY A 374 26.44 -7.79 -23.48
C GLY A 374 25.81 -7.36 -24.78
N SER A 375 24.47 -7.22 -24.81
CA SER A 375 23.74 -6.76 -26.00
C SER A 375 24.11 -5.33 -26.41
N LEU A 376 24.29 -4.43 -25.44
CA LEU A 376 24.76 -3.06 -25.69
C LEU A 376 26.17 -3.05 -26.28
N LEU A 377 27.10 -3.82 -25.71
CA LEU A 377 28.48 -3.90 -26.20
C LEU A 377 28.55 -4.51 -27.61
N VAL A 378 27.77 -5.55 -27.89
CA VAL A 378 27.66 -6.15 -29.23
C VAL A 378 27.10 -5.15 -30.23
N SER A 379 26.06 -4.41 -29.85
CA SER A 379 25.45 -3.39 -30.72
C SER A 379 26.45 -2.28 -31.08
N VAL A 380 27.20 -1.79 -30.10
CA VAL A 380 28.28 -0.81 -30.32
C VAL A 380 29.38 -1.42 -31.20
N GLY A 381 29.81 -2.65 -30.94
CA GLY A 381 30.81 -3.35 -31.74
C GLY A 381 30.38 -3.54 -33.19
N CYS A 382 29.15 -3.97 -33.44
CA CYS A 382 28.57 -4.10 -34.77
C CYS A 382 28.48 -2.76 -35.50
N TYR A 383 28.12 -1.68 -34.79
CA TYR A 383 28.12 -0.33 -35.37
C TYR A 383 29.53 0.13 -35.78
N TRP A 384 30.54 -0.11 -34.94
CA TRP A 384 31.95 0.18 -35.27
C TRP A 384 32.45 -0.66 -36.44
N LEU A 385 32.14 -1.96 -36.47
CA LEU A 385 32.47 -2.84 -37.60
C LEU A 385 31.81 -2.37 -38.89
N TRP A 386 30.54 -1.98 -38.83
CA TRP A 386 29.82 -1.41 -39.98
C TRP A 386 30.49 -0.13 -40.48
N GLN A 387 30.88 0.78 -39.58
CA GLN A 387 31.63 1.99 -39.91
C GLN A 387 32.98 1.66 -40.59
N ILE A 388 33.73 0.69 -40.06
CA ILE A 388 35.01 0.25 -40.64
C ILE A 388 34.80 -0.36 -42.03
N LEU A 389 33.79 -1.21 -42.21
CA LEU A 389 33.46 -1.81 -43.49
C LEU A 389 33.03 -0.75 -44.51
N LYS A 390 32.23 0.25 -44.09
CA LYS A 390 31.85 1.42 -44.91
C LYS A 390 33.10 2.20 -45.35
N ARG A 391 34.06 2.45 -44.44
CA ARG A 391 35.35 3.10 -44.78
C ARG A 391 36.18 2.28 -45.76
N ARG A 392 36.31 0.97 -45.54
CA ARG A 392 37.07 0.06 -46.43
C ARG A 392 36.49 0.01 -47.83
N LYS A 393 35.16 -0.01 -47.97
CA LYS A 393 34.49 0.05 -49.28
C LYS A 393 34.80 1.36 -50.01
N LYS A 394 34.76 2.51 -49.31
CA LYS A 394 35.13 3.82 -49.90
C LYS A 394 36.58 3.84 -50.39
N ILE A 395 37.53 3.31 -49.60
CA ILE A 395 38.96 3.26 -49.99
C ILE A 395 39.17 2.35 -51.20
N LYS A 396 38.59 1.14 -51.21
CA LYS A 396 38.69 0.22 -52.36
C LYS A 396 38.11 0.82 -53.63
N LEU A 397 36.99 1.55 -53.53
CA LEU A 397 36.38 2.24 -54.67
C LEU A 397 37.29 3.35 -55.20
N ARG A 398 37.88 4.17 -54.31
CA ARG A 398 38.86 5.20 -54.69
C ARG A 398 40.09 4.59 -55.39
N ALA A 399 40.63 3.48 -54.86
CA ALA A 399 41.76 2.80 -55.47
C ALA A 399 41.44 2.19 -56.85
N LYS A 400 40.21 1.66 -57.04
CA LYS A 400 39.75 1.16 -58.33
C LYS A 400 39.61 2.30 -59.35
N ASN A 401 39.00 3.41 -58.95
CA ASN A 401 38.88 4.61 -59.80
C ASN A 401 40.26 5.19 -60.14
N PHE A 402 41.19 5.20 -59.19
CA PHE A 402 42.57 5.65 -59.43
C PHE A 402 43.27 4.79 -60.49
N LYS A 403 43.14 3.45 -60.44
CA LYS A 403 43.69 2.56 -61.47
C LYS A 403 43.04 2.74 -62.84
N GLN A 404 41.71 2.89 -62.88
CA GLN A 404 40.95 3.04 -64.12
C GLN A 404 41.20 4.40 -64.80
N ASN A 405 41.38 5.47 -64.02
CA ASN A 405 41.55 6.83 -64.53
C ASN A 405 43.03 7.19 -64.79
N GLY A 406 43.87 6.22 -65.15
CA GLY A 406 45.26 6.46 -65.54
C GLY A 406 46.24 6.73 -64.39
N GLY A 407 45.89 6.46 -63.13
CA GLY A 407 46.77 6.69 -61.97
C GLY A 407 48.10 5.91 -62.00
N LEU A 408 48.17 4.81 -62.76
CA LEU A 408 49.43 4.08 -63.01
C LEU A 408 50.40 4.84 -63.93
N LEU A 409 49.90 5.64 -64.87
CA LEU A 409 50.73 6.51 -65.72
C LEU A 409 51.34 7.64 -64.87
N LEU A 410 50.54 8.20 -63.96
CA LEU A 410 50.96 9.26 -63.04
C LEU A 410 52.07 8.77 -62.09
N GLN A 411 51.96 7.54 -61.57
CA GLN A 411 52.99 6.92 -60.73
C GLN A 411 54.26 6.58 -61.51
N ARG A 412 54.14 6.13 -62.77
CA ARG A 412 55.29 5.86 -63.65
C ARG A 412 56.06 7.12 -64.00
N GLN A 413 55.36 8.24 -64.18
CA GLN A 413 55.96 9.55 -64.45
C GLN A 413 56.66 10.14 -63.21
N MET A 414 56.18 9.82 -62.00
CA MET A 414 56.83 10.22 -60.74
C MET A 414 58.06 9.38 -60.37
N CYS A 415 58.16 8.11 -60.77
CA CYS A 415 59.29 7.23 -60.43
C CYS A 415 60.41 7.20 -61.50
N TYR A 416 60.21 7.76 -62.69
CA TYR A 416 61.21 7.69 -63.78
C TYR A 416 62.22 8.85 -63.75
N ASN A 417 61.85 10.03 -63.25
CA ASN A 417 62.69 11.23 -63.32
C ASN A 417 62.92 11.84 -61.93
N ASP A 418 63.99 11.42 -61.26
CA ASP A 418 64.51 12.14 -60.07
C ASP A 418 65.39 13.36 -60.44
N CYS A 419 65.43 13.77 -61.70
CA CYS A 419 65.96 15.08 -62.08
C CYS A 419 65.33 15.59 -63.38
N VAL A 420 64.76 16.79 -63.31
CA VAL A 420 64.34 17.67 -64.42
C VAL A 420 63.08 17.23 -65.19
N VAL A 421 61.88 17.42 -64.60
CA VAL A 421 60.74 18.12 -65.24
C VAL A 421 59.78 18.65 -64.16
N GLU A 422 59.76 19.95 -63.96
CA GLU A 422 58.63 20.69 -63.39
C GLU A 422 57.49 20.70 -64.44
N LYS A 423 56.43 19.88 -64.31
CA LYS A 423 55.13 20.10 -65.01
C LYS A 423 53.93 19.16 -64.72
N THR A 424 53.92 18.37 -63.65
CA THR A 424 52.68 17.68 -63.22
C THR A 424 52.37 17.97 -61.76
N LYS A 425 51.56 19.00 -61.52
CA LYS A 425 51.05 19.35 -60.19
C LYS A 425 49.79 18.54 -59.90
N VAL A 426 49.81 17.74 -58.85
CA VAL A 426 48.64 16.98 -58.38
C VAL A 426 47.80 17.90 -57.52
N PHE A 427 46.59 18.22 -57.96
CA PHE A 427 45.64 19.01 -57.19
C PHE A 427 44.75 18.11 -56.32
N THR A 428 44.49 18.56 -55.11
CA THR A 428 43.52 17.91 -54.21
C THR A 428 42.10 18.30 -54.58
N VAL A 429 41.12 17.45 -54.23
CA VAL A 429 39.69 17.75 -54.49
C VAL A 429 39.27 19.07 -53.81
N SER A 430 39.77 19.35 -52.62
CA SER A 430 39.51 20.61 -51.90
C SER A 430 40.04 21.84 -52.64
N GLU A 431 41.20 21.75 -53.28
CA GLU A 431 41.73 22.88 -54.07
C GLU A 431 40.89 23.12 -55.33
N LEU A 432 40.41 22.05 -55.98
CA LEU A 432 39.52 22.15 -57.12
C LEU A 432 38.14 22.69 -56.72
N GLU A 433 37.59 22.26 -55.59
CA GLU A 433 36.35 22.80 -55.03
C GLU A 433 36.48 24.31 -54.79
N VAL A 434 37.56 24.77 -54.17
CA VAL A 434 37.78 26.21 -53.96
C VAL A 434 37.97 26.96 -55.28
N ALA A 435 38.76 26.42 -56.22
CA ALA A 435 39.02 27.08 -57.49
C ALA A 435 37.78 27.17 -58.39
N THR A 436 36.91 26.16 -58.35
CA THR A 436 35.68 26.06 -59.15
C THR A 436 34.43 26.57 -58.43
N ASP A 437 34.57 27.11 -57.22
CA ASP A 437 33.45 27.52 -56.36
C ASP A 437 32.44 26.37 -56.16
N ASN A 438 32.92 25.26 -55.60
CA ASN A 438 32.18 24.03 -55.37
C ASN A 438 31.54 23.45 -56.65
N PHE A 439 32.29 23.48 -57.76
CA PHE A 439 31.86 23.02 -59.08
C PHE A 439 30.60 23.75 -59.60
N ASN A 440 30.57 25.07 -59.46
CA ASN A 440 29.47 25.92 -59.90
C ASN A 440 29.26 25.85 -61.42
N GLU A 441 28.06 25.45 -61.86
CA GLU A 441 27.71 25.27 -63.28
C GLU A 441 27.87 26.57 -64.10
N ASN A 442 27.74 27.73 -63.46
CA ASN A 442 27.91 29.03 -64.12
C ASN A 442 29.37 29.36 -64.49
N ARG A 443 30.35 28.57 -64.04
CA ARG A 443 31.78 28.73 -64.36
C ARG A 443 32.27 27.73 -65.40
N ILE A 444 31.36 27.01 -66.06
CA ILE A 444 31.68 26.13 -67.19
C ILE A 444 31.97 27.01 -68.42
N LEU A 445 33.17 26.87 -68.99
CA LEU A 445 33.64 27.72 -70.10
C LEU A 445 33.43 27.10 -71.49
N GLY A 446 32.88 25.88 -71.58
CA GLY A 446 32.62 25.16 -72.82
C GLY A 446 32.48 23.67 -72.63
#